data_AF-A0A7C4GCB5-F1
#
_entry.id   AF-A0A7C4GCB5-F1
#
_cell.length_a   1.000
_cell.length_b   1.000
_cell.length_c   1.000
_cell.angle_alpha   90.00
_cell.angle_beta   90.00
_cell.angle_gamma   90.00
#
_symmetry.space_group_name_H-M   'P 1'
#
loop_
_entity.id
_entity.type
_entity.pdbx_description
1 polymer ?
#
loop_
_entity_poly.entity_id
_entity_poly.type
_entity_poly.pdbx_seq_one_letter_code
_entity_poly.pdbx_strand_id
1 'polypeptide(L)' 'MDTPPRLRVNEIFHSVQGEGTRAGMRCVFVRLTGCHLRCTWCDTAYAFYEGQWRALDEI' A
#
# COMPACT_ATOMS: atom_id res chain seq x y z
N MET A 1 17.05 -17.34 14.55
CA MET A 1 16.70 -15.96 14.96
C MET A 1 15.67 -15.47 13.96
N ASP A 2 14.39 -15.47 14.34
CA ASP A 2 13.33 -14.95 13.46
C ASP A 2 13.45 -13.43 13.43
N THR A 3 13.54 -12.88 12.21
CA THR A 3 13.42 -11.44 12.02
C THR A 3 11.97 -11.06 12.27
N PRO A 4 11.68 -10.01 13.07
CA PRO A 4 10.30 -9.59 13.28
C PRO A 4 9.62 -9.25 11.93
N PRO A 5 8.32 -9.53 11.79
CA PRO A 5 7.61 -9.29 10.54
C PRO A 5 7.61 -7.80 10.21
N ARG A 6 7.91 -7.49 8.94
CA ARG A 6 7.94 -6.13 8.41
C ARG A 6 7.29 -6.07 7.04
N LEU A 7 6.67 -4.93 6.73
CA LEU A 7 6.10 -4.64 5.42
C LEU A 7 6.82 -3.45 4.82
N ARG A 8 6.94 -3.42 3.49
CA ARG A 8 7.43 -2.24 2.78
C ARG A 8 6.21 -1.40 2.40
N VAL A 9 6.05 -0.26 3.06
CA VAL A 9 4.88 0.61 2.91
C VAL A 9 5.26 1.81 2.06
N ASN A 10 4.46 2.07 1.02
CA ASN A 10 4.61 3.23 0.15
C ASN A 10 3.93 4.46 0.78
N GLU A 11 2.67 4.32 1.18
CA GLU A 11 1.90 5.39 1.84
C GLU A 11 0.78 4.82 2.72
N ILE A 12 0.41 5.58 3.76
CA ILE A 12 -0.80 5.36 4.57
C ILE A 12 -1.57 6.68 4.62
N PHE A 13 -2.85 6.64 4.27
CA PHE A 13 -3.68 7.85 4.27
C PHE A 13 -5.16 7.54 4.56
N HIS A 14 -5.88 8.56 5.01
CA HIS A 14 -7.32 8.50 5.27
C HIS A 14 -8.06 9.13 4.08
N SER A 15 -9.05 8.41 3.52
CA SER A 15 -9.87 8.93 2.43
C SER A 15 -11.24 8.23 2.38
N VAL A 16 -12.00 8.51 1.33
CA VAL A 16 -13.23 7.80 0.97
C VAL A 16 -12.90 6.80 -0.15
N GLN A 17 -13.38 5.55 -0.03
CA GLN A 17 -13.20 4.54 -1.07
C GLN A 17 -13.87 4.97 -2.37
N GLY A 18 -13.12 4.98 -3.47
CA GLY A 18 -13.58 5.45 -4.77
C GLY A 18 -14.28 4.38 -5.60
N GLU A 19 -14.04 3.10 -5.31
CA GLU A 19 -14.39 2.00 -6.22
C GLU A 19 -15.03 0.79 -5.51
N GLY A 20 -15.74 -0.02 -6.31
CA GLY A 20 -16.38 -1.26 -5.89
C GLY A 20 -17.63 -1.08 -5.02
N THR A 21 -18.07 -2.17 -4.38
CA THR A 21 -19.30 -2.20 -3.55
C THR A 21 -19.23 -1.34 -2.30
N ARG A 22 -18.03 -0.86 -1.95
CA ARG A 22 -17.75 -0.05 -0.77
C ARG A 22 -17.46 1.41 -1.11
N ALA A 23 -17.63 1.82 -2.37
CA ALA A 23 -17.45 3.19 -2.78
C ALA A 23 -18.30 4.14 -1.92
N GLY A 24 -17.73 5.27 -1.51
CA GLY A 24 -18.36 6.24 -0.62
C GLY A 24 -18.10 6.05 0.88
N MET A 25 -17.51 4.93 1.31
CA MET A 25 -17.18 4.72 2.72
C MET A 25 -15.82 5.30 3.13
N ARG A 26 -15.74 5.84 4.35
CA ARG A 26 -14.46 6.27 4.96
C ARG A 26 -13.56 5.06 5.19
N CYS A 27 -12.31 5.15 4.74
CA CYS A 27 -11.32 4.07 4.80
C CYS A 27 -9.92 4.61 5.12
N VAL A 28 -9.13 3.78 5.80
CA VAL A 28 -7.67 3.93 5.85
C VAL A 28 -7.09 3.08 4.74
N PHE A 29 -6.27 3.67 3.89
CA PHE A 29 -5.55 2.97 2.83
C PHE A 29 -4.12 2.71 3.29
N VAL A 30 -3.68 1.46 3.16
CA VAL A 30 -2.29 1.06 3.35
C VAL A 30 -1.78 0.57 2.00
N ARG A 31 -0.99 1.39 1.31
CA ARG A 31 -0.39 1.00 0.03
C ARG A 31 0.97 0.38 0.27
N LEU A 32 1.14 -0.87 -0.17
CA LEU A 32 2.42 -1.56 -0.09
C LEU A 32 3.30 -1.26 -1.30
N THR A 33 4.61 -1.38 -1.10
CA THR A 33 5.60 -1.28 -2.17
C THR A 33 5.82 -2.63 -2.84
N GLY A 34 5.84 -2.61 -4.16
CA GLY A 34 6.18 -3.77 -5.00
C GLY A 34 4.95 -4.41 -5.64
N CYS A 35 5.12 -4.79 -6.90
CA CYS A 35 4.17 -5.58 -7.67
C CYS A 35 4.99 -6.56 -8.51
N HIS A 36 4.49 -7.78 -8.76
CA HIS A 36 5.18 -8.72 -9.66
C HIS A 36 4.83 -8.46 -11.15
N LEU A 37 3.87 -7.57 -11.42
CA LEU A 37 3.49 -7.12 -12.77
C LEU A 37 4.15 -5.78 -13.11
N ARG A 38 4.22 -5.45 -14.39
CA ARG A 38 4.72 -4.16 -14.93
C ARG A 38 3.77 -3.63 -16.01
N CYS A 39 2.51 -3.46 -15.64
CA CYS A 39 1.47 -2.95 -16.54
C CYS A 39 1.82 -1.54 -17.02
N THR A 40 1.73 -1.30 -18.33
CA THR A 40 1.98 0.02 -18.93
C THR A 40 0.89 1.04 -18.61
N TRP A 41 -0.28 0.58 -18.20
CA TRP A 41 -1.45 1.39 -17.81
C TRP A 41 -1.61 1.54 -16.29
N CYS A 42 -0.55 1.31 -15.49
CA CYS A 42 -0.62 1.50 -14.05
C CYS A 42 -0.55 2.99 -13.71
N ASP A 43 -1.58 3.51 -13.05
CA ASP A 43 -1.67 4.89 -12.56
C ASP A 43 -0.77 5.15 -11.32
N THR A 44 -0.33 4.08 -10.66
CA THR A 44 0.43 4.11 -9.39
C THR A 44 1.81 3.44 -9.55
N ALA A 45 2.47 3.66 -10.69
CA ALA A 45 3.75 3.01 -11.00
C ALA A 45 4.89 3.35 -10.01
N TYR A 46 4.81 4.49 -9.32
CA TYR A 46 5.77 4.88 -8.27
C TYR A 46 5.82 3.86 -7.12
N ALA A 47 4.70 3.20 -6.81
CA ALA A 47 4.61 2.18 -5.76
C ALA A 47 5.39 0.90 -6.10
N PHE A 48 5.93 0.74 -7.31
CA PHE A 48 6.80 -0.39 -7.65
C PHE A 48 8.14 -0.33 -6.91
N TYR A 49 8.63 0.87 -6.61
CA TYR A 49 10.00 1.08 -6.12
C TYR A 49 10.07 1.92 -4.84
N GLU A 50 9.12 2.83 -4.63
CA GLU A 50 9.15 3.77 -3.51
C GLU A 50 8.51 3.18 -2.25
N GLY A 51 9.00 3.59 -1.08
CA GLY A 51 8.47 3.20 0.23
C GLY A 51 9.52 2.66 1.19
N GLN A 52 9.14 2.57 2.47
CA GLN A 52 10.02 2.27 3.59
C GLN A 52 9.62 0.97 4.29
N TRP A 53 10.61 0.24 4.80
CA TRP A 53 10.35 -0.91 5.67
C TRP A 53 9.84 -0.41 7.02
N ARG A 54 8.69 -0.92 7.45
CA ARG A 54 8.08 -0.65 8.75
C ARG A 54 7.82 -1.96 9.48
N ALA A 55 8.03 -1.98 10.79
CA ALA A 55 7.67 -3.13 11.60
C ALA A 55 6.14 -3.26 11.68
N LEU A 56 5.62 -4.48 11.79
CA LEU A 56 4.17 -4.71 11.71
C LEU A 56 3.39 -4.02 12.86
N ASP A 57 4.01 -3.87 14.01
CA ASP A 57 3.48 -3.20 15.20
C ASP A 57 3.47 -1.67 15.10
N GLU A 58 4.18 -1.10 14.13
CA GLU A 58 4.21 0.35 13.88
C GLU A 58 3.16 0.81 12.85
N ILE A 59 2.51 -0.12 12.15
CA ILE A 59 1.52 0.14 11.09
C ILE A 59 0.11 0.14 11.70
#